data_AF-A0A4R0YQ92-F1
#
_entry.id   AF-A0A4R0YQ92-F1
#
_cell.length_a   1.000
_cell.length_b   1.000
_cell.length_c   1.000
_cell.angle_alpha   90.00
_cell.angle_beta   90.00
_cell.angle_gamma   90.00
#
_symmetry.space_group_name_H-M   'P 1'
#
loop_
_entity.id
_entity.type
_entity.pdbx_description
1 polymer ?
#
loop_
_entity_poly.entity_id
_entity_poly.type
_entity_poly.pdbx_seq_one_letter_code
_entity_poly.pdbx_strand_id
1 'polypeptide(L)'
;MRRNAGPDPMSIRSSRWLPFALLCLLCAVSLDAMAAPDKNFIVRSFVDSFSPFPLPAAVMQAAKTLFWSLAVMSLVWSMAHVLMGRGDFSDLFFELIRFVIATGFFYWLLASASDPTGQGLIQRILESLGIIGGKIASADPVLREPADHFGNLGIHFFANVMSHTESMRTGDAIATWGMALGVLLCITLVAAQAALLMLMAWALGYVGIFLLGFGASRWTSQIAVNYYKHVIAVGAAILVLIVLMSIGYRFLAALEP
;
A
#
# COMPACT_ATOMS: atom_id res chain seq x y z
N MET A 1 65.22 29.81 0.65
CA MET A 1 64.37 29.85 1.86
C MET A 1 62.96 29.46 1.48
N ARG A 2 62.38 28.50 2.21
CA ARG A 2 61.06 27.87 1.99
C ARG A 2 59.90 28.88 1.96
N ARG A 3 58.87 28.64 1.14
CA ARG A 3 57.48 28.53 1.62
C ARG A 3 56.56 27.89 0.58
N ASN A 4 55.79 26.94 1.08
CA ASN A 4 54.90 26.03 0.38
C ASN A 4 53.60 26.76 0.00
N ALA A 5 53.11 26.58 -1.24
CA ALA A 5 51.73 26.89 -1.61
C ALA A 5 50.96 25.57 -1.63
N GLY A 6 50.33 25.23 -0.50
CA GLY A 6 49.27 24.22 -0.45
C GLY A 6 47.94 24.88 -0.83
N PRO A 7 47.02 24.19 -1.51
CA PRO A 7 45.71 24.73 -1.82
C PRO A 7 44.88 24.87 -0.53
N ASP A 8 44.25 26.02 -0.37
CA ASP A 8 43.36 26.33 0.76
C ASP A 8 42.21 25.32 0.83
N PRO A 9 41.84 24.82 2.03
CA PRO A 9 40.69 23.95 2.16
C PRO A 9 39.41 24.76 1.91
N MET A 10 38.65 24.37 0.88
CA MET A 10 37.27 24.80 0.68
C MET A 10 36.49 24.55 1.97
N SER A 11 36.30 25.61 2.77
CA SER A 11 35.38 25.57 3.89
C SER A 11 33.96 25.49 3.32
N ILE A 12 33.39 24.29 3.35
CA ILE A 12 32.00 24.01 3.00
C ILE A 12 31.11 24.74 4.03
N ARG A 13 30.84 26.01 3.78
CA ARG A 13 29.91 26.85 4.57
C ARG A 13 28.55 26.94 3.89
N SER A 14 28.10 25.87 3.21
CA SER A 14 26.83 25.84 2.46
C SER A 14 25.70 25.03 3.14
N SER A 15 25.93 24.45 4.31
CA SER A 15 24.97 23.54 4.96
C SER A 15 23.72 24.20 5.54
N ARG A 16 23.70 25.53 5.79
CA ARG A 16 22.54 26.22 6.40
C ARG A 16 21.45 26.62 5.40
N TRP A 17 21.79 26.71 4.12
CA TRP A 17 20.86 27.14 3.06
C TRP A 17 20.35 25.98 2.21
N LEU A 18 20.98 24.80 2.30
CA LEU A 18 20.50 23.56 1.70
C LEU A 18 19.06 23.17 2.10
N PRO A 19 18.62 23.24 3.37
CA PRO A 19 17.24 22.90 3.70
C PRO A 19 16.25 23.92 3.14
N PHE A 20 16.62 25.20 3.10
CA PHE A 20 15.78 26.25 2.53
C PHE A 20 15.70 26.16 1.00
N ALA A 21 16.81 25.85 0.34
CA ALA A 21 16.85 25.62 -1.10
C ALA A 21 16.07 24.35 -1.51
N LEU A 22 16.13 23.30 -0.70
CA LEU A 22 15.39 22.06 -0.92
C LEU A 22 13.88 22.27 -0.66
N LEU A 23 13.51 23.08 0.34
CA LEU A 23 12.13 23.48 0.60
C LEU A 23 11.60 24.43 -0.50
N CYS A 24 12.41 25.38 -0.98
CA CYS A 24 12.06 26.22 -2.13
C CYS A 24 11.97 25.43 -3.43
N LEU A 25 12.79 24.40 -3.63
CA LEU A 25 12.71 23.51 -4.79
C LEU A 25 11.46 22.62 -4.73
N LEU A 26 11.07 22.16 -3.54
CA LEU A 26 9.78 21.49 -3.31
C LEU A 26 8.60 22.44 -3.56
N CYS A 27 8.67 23.70 -3.09
CA CYS A 27 7.64 24.71 -3.35
C CYS A 27 7.58 25.13 -4.83
N ALA A 28 8.71 25.18 -5.54
CA ALA A 28 8.75 25.50 -6.97
C ALA A 28 8.13 24.38 -7.82
N VAL A 29 8.39 23.11 -7.47
CA VAL A 29 7.69 21.95 -8.05
C VAL A 29 6.18 21.99 -7.77
N SER A 30 5.74 22.69 -6.71
CA SER A 30 4.32 22.88 -6.39
C SER A 30 3.64 23.97 -7.24
N LEU A 31 4.40 24.93 -7.79
CA LEU A 31 3.83 26.06 -8.53
C LEU A 31 3.37 25.66 -9.95
N ASP A 32 4.11 24.76 -10.60
CA ASP A 32 3.69 24.16 -11.88
C ASP A 32 2.49 23.20 -11.72
N ALA A 33 2.12 22.84 -10.49
CA ALA A 33 0.95 22.03 -10.17
C ALA A 33 -0.33 22.85 -9.90
N MET A 34 -0.29 24.19 -10.00
CA MET A 34 -1.44 25.07 -9.77
C MET A 34 -2.24 25.42 -11.04
N ALA A 35 -2.08 24.67 -12.14
CA ALA A 35 -3.06 24.67 -13.21
C ALA A 35 -4.13 23.63 -12.84
N ALA A 36 -5.34 24.09 -12.49
CA ALA A 36 -6.48 23.27 -12.06
C ALA A 36 -6.51 21.91 -12.77
N PRO A 37 -5.99 20.84 -12.13
CA PRO A 37 -6.02 19.53 -12.75
C PRO A 37 -7.47 19.10 -12.69
N ASP A 38 -8.01 18.58 -13.79
CA ASP A 38 -9.16 17.70 -13.72
C ASP A 38 -8.88 16.74 -12.54
N LYS A 39 -9.75 16.74 -11.52
CA LYS A 39 -9.49 16.03 -10.24
C LYS A 39 -9.20 14.55 -10.46
N ASN A 40 -9.61 14.04 -11.62
CA ASN A 40 -9.37 12.68 -12.07
C ASN A 40 -8.09 12.50 -12.90
N PHE A 41 -7.38 13.55 -13.31
CA PHE A 41 -6.21 13.47 -14.19
C PHE A 41 -4.98 12.88 -13.51
N ILE A 42 -4.68 13.27 -12.27
CA ILE A 42 -3.53 12.71 -11.54
C ILE A 42 -3.80 11.25 -11.16
N VAL A 43 -5.05 10.93 -10.81
CA VAL A 43 -5.48 9.56 -10.52
C VAL A 43 -5.48 8.70 -11.77
N ARG A 44 -6.04 9.19 -12.89
CA ARG A 44 -6.05 8.49 -14.18
C ARG A 44 -4.63 8.35 -14.72
N SER A 45 -3.79 9.36 -14.68
CA SER A 45 -2.39 9.25 -15.14
C SER A 45 -1.54 8.35 -14.25
N PHE A 46 -1.79 8.29 -12.93
CA PHE A 46 -1.18 7.30 -12.04
C PHE A 46 -1.68 5.89 -12.37
N VAL A 47 -2.99 5.67 -12.46
CA VAL A 47 -3.62 4.38 -12.80
C VAL A 47 -3.21 3.91 -14.22
N ASP A 48 -3.18 4.82 -15.18
CA ASP A 48 -2.78 4.60 -16.58
C ASP A 48 -1.27 4.40 -16.72
N SER A 49 -0.46 4.86 -15.76
CA SER A 49 0.98 4.50 -15.71
C SER A 49 1.20 3.05 -15.26
N PHE A 50 0.24 2.43 -14.57
CA PHE A 50 0.30 1.01 -14.17
C PHE A 50 -0.41 0.05 -15.13
N SER A 51 -1.28 0.56 -16.01
CA SER A 51 -2.03 -0.24 -16.99
C SER A 51 -1.23 -0.88 -18.14
N PRO A 52 0.01 -0.47 -18.52
CA PRO A 52 0.74 -1.09 -19.62
C PRO A 52 1.65 -2.26 -19.20
N PHE A 53 1.85 -2.53 -17.91
CA PHE A 53 2.77 -3.60 -17.50
C PHE A 53 2.07 -4.96 -17.38
N PRO A 54 2.43 -5.99 -18.17
CA PRO A 54 1.91 -7.35 -18.03
C PRO A 54 2.45 -8.08 -16.79
N LEU A 55 2.84 -7.32 -15.76
CA LEU A 55 3.37 -7.81 -14.49
C LEU A 55 2.42 -8.80 -13.80
N PRO A 56 1.09 -8.57 -13.72
CA PRO A 56 0.19 -9.47 -13.01
C PRO A 56 0.16 -10.88 -13.62
N ALA A 57 0.16 -10.98 -14.95
CA ALA A 57 0.12 -12.25 -15.66
C ALA A 57 1.44 -13.02 -15.54
N ALA A 58 2.58 -12.33 -15.71
CA ALA A 58 3.90 -12.93 -15.59
C ALA A 58 4.18 -13.43 -14.15
N VAL A 59 3.83 -12.62 -13.14
CA VAL A 59 3.97 -12.98 -11.73
C VAL A 59 3.07 -14.16 -11.37
N MET A 60 1.83 -14.17 -11.84
CA MET A 60 0.89 -15.28 -11.64
C MET A 60 1.39 -16.59 -12.27
N GLN A 61 1.92 -16.52 -13.50
CA GLN A 61 2.49 -17.69 -14.16
C GLN A 61 3.71 -18.21 -13.40
N ALA A 62 4.62 -17.32 -12.98
CA ALA A 62 5.77 -17.71 -12.17
C ALA A 62 5.34 -18.33 -10.83
N ALA A 63 4.33 -17.76 -10.15
CA ALA A 63 3.78 -18.29 -8.91
C ALA A 63 3.18 -19.69 -9.09
N LYS A 64 2.46 -19.95 -10.19
CA LYS A 64 1.92 -21.28 -10.51
C LYS A 64 3.02 -22.30 -10.81
N THR A 65 4.04 -21.92 -11.57
CA THR A 65 5.20 -22.79 -11.85
C THR A 65 5.94 -23.14 -10.57
N LEU A 66 6.17 -22.15 -9.71
CA LEU A 66 6.76 -22.36 -8.39
C LEU A 66 5.87 -23.29 -7.55
N PHE A 67 4.57 -23.03 -7.50
CA PHE A 67 3.61 -23.82 -6.74
C PHE A 67 3.65 -25.30 -7.11
N TRP A 68 3.56 -25.62 -8.41
CA TRP A 68 3.56 -27.01 -8.85
C TRP A 68 4.91 -27.71 -8.65
N SER A 69 6.03 -27.01 -8.83
CA SER A 69 7.35 -27.61 -8.56
C SER A 69 7.52 -27.97 -7.08
N LEU A 70 7.08 -27.10 -6.17
CA LEU A 70 7.08 -27.37 -4.74
C LEU A 70 6.07 -28.46 -4.35
N ALA A 71 4.89 -28.48 -4.98
CA ALA A 71 3.87 -29.50 -4.74
C ALA A 71 4.41 -30.89 -5.09
N VAL A 72 5.00 -31.04 -6.28
CA VAL A 72 5.57 -32.32 -6.73
C VAL A 72 6.70 -32.76 -5.81
N MET A 73 7.62 -31.85 -5.46
CA MET A 73 8.71 -32.19 -4.56
C MET A 73 8.21 -32.63 -3.18
N SER A 74 7.23 -31.90 -2.63
CA SER A 74 6.61 -32.25 -1.34
C SER A 74 5.86 -33.59 -1.40
N LEU A 75 5.22 -33.90 -2.52
CA LEU A 75 4.52 -35.17 -2.72
C LEU A 75 5.50 -36.33 -2.82
N VAL A 76 6.57 -36.20 -3.61
CA VAL A 76 7.63 -37.22 -3.73
C VAL A 76 8.24 -37.52 -2.37
N TRP A 77 8.58 -36.48 -1.60
CA TRP A 77 9.12 -36.64 -0.26
C TRP A 77 8.14 -37.32 0.70
N SER A 78 6.88 -36.91 0.70
CA SER A 78 5.85 -37.48 1.60
C SER A 78 5.64 -38.96 1.30
N MET A 79 5.54 -39.33 0.01
CA MET A 79 5.39 -40.72 -0.40
C MET A 79 6.64 -41.55 -0.09
N ALA A 80 7.83 -40.99 -0.29
CA ALA A 80 9.09 -41.65 0.06
C ALA A 80 9.15 -42.01 1.55
N HIS A 81 8.68 -41.11 2.43
CA HIS A 81 8.68 -41.36 3.88
C HIS A 81 7.71 -42.48 4.29
N VAL A 82 6.51 -42.53 3.70
CA VAL A 82 5.53 -43.60 4.00
C VAL A 82 6.04 -44.97 3.52
N LEU A 83 6.67 -45.02 2.35
CA LEU A 83 7.28 -46.24 1.81
C LEU A 83 8.43 -46.77 2.69
N MET A 84 9.26 -45.88 3.25
CA MET A 84 10.35 -46.26 4.15
C MET A 84 9.84 -46.74 5.52
N GLY A 85 8.71 -46.20 5.98
CA GLY A 85 8.12 -46.50 7.28
C GLY A 85 7.43 -47.86 7.42
N ARG A 86 7.44 -48.71 6.38
CA ARG A 86 6.57 -49.91 6.26
C ARG A 86 5.07 -49.58 6.40
N GLY A 87 4.65 -48.40 5.95
CA GLY A 87 3.23 -48.03 5.94
C GLY A 87 2.43 -48.94 5.02
N ASP A 88 1.23 -49.31 5.45
CA ASP A 88 0.31 -50.07 4.61
C ASP A 88 -0.20 -49.20 3.45
N PHE A 89 -0.81 -49.82 2.44
CA PHE A 89 -1.42 -49.09 1.33
C PHE A 89 -2.41 -48.03 1.85
N SER A 90 -3.16 -48.33 2.93
CA SER A 90 -4.07 -47.38 3.58
C SER A 90 -3.38 -46.10 4.08
N ASP A 91 -2.15 -46.20 4.59
CA ASP A 91 -1.40 -45.05 5.12
C ASP A 91 -1.01 -44.08 4.00
N LEU A 92 -0.72 -44.61 2.80
CA LEU A 92 -0.48 -43.81 1.61
C LEU A 92 -1.72 -43.01 1.20
N PHE A 93 -2.92 -43.59 1.25
CA PHE A 93 -4.15 -42.86 0.93
C PHE A 93 -4.44 -41.75 1.93
N PHE A 94 -4.27 -42.02 3.23
CA PHE A 94 -4.50 -40.99 4.24
C PHE A 94 -3.54 -39.82 4.08
N GLU A 95 -2.24 -40.09 3.84
CA GLU A 95 -1.26 -39.03 3.62
C GLU A 95 -1.53 -38.28 2.31
N LEU A 96 -1.95 -38.98 1.24
CA LEU A 96 -2.34 -38.36 -0.03
C LEU A 96 -3.55 -37.44 0.14
N ILE A 97 -4.61 -37.88 0.81
CA ILE A 97 -5.80 -37.05 1.05
C ILE A 97 -5.42 -35.80 1.84
N ARG A 98 -4.63 -35.96 2.91
CA ARG A 98 -4.14 -34.84 3.72
C ARG A 98 -3.32 -33.87 2.88
N PHE A 99 -2.45 -34.38 2.00
CA PHE A 99 -1.66 -33.57 1.08
C PHE A 99 -2.54 -32.85 0.05
N VAL A 100 -3.48 -33.54 -0.60
CA VAL A 100 -4.38 -32.96 -1.61
C VAL A 100 -5.28 -31.89 -1.01
N ILE A 101 -5.81 -32.09 0.21
CA ILE A 101 -6.62 -31.07 0.89
C ILE A 101 -5.78 -29.83 1.21
N ALA A 102 -4.59 -30.01 1.78
CA ALA A 102 -3.71 -28.88 2.12
C ALA A 102 -3.24 -28.11 0.87
N THR A 103 -2.73 -28.83 -0.13
CA THR A 103 -2.26 -28.24 -1.38
C THR A 103 -3.43 -27.65 -2.18
N GLY A 104 -4.58 -28.31 -2.19
CA GLY A 104 -5.81 -27.81 -2.82
C GLY A 104 -6.28 -26.49 -2.22
N PHE A 105 -6.22 -26.34 -0.90
CA PHE A 105 -6.52 -25.09 -0.21
C PHE A 105 -5.58 -23.95 -0.63
N PHE A 106 -4.26 -24.17 -0.63
CA PHE A 106 -3.31 -23.13 -1.07
C PHE A 106 -3.39 -22.83 -2.57
N TYR A 107 -3.72 -23.83 -3.40
CA TYR A 107 -3.97 -23.62 -4.81
C TYR A 107 -5.23 -22.78 -5.03
N TRP A 108 -6.30 -23.04 -4.29
CA TRP A 108 -7.50 -22.22 -4.30
C TRP A 108 -7.19 -20.78 -3.93
N LEU A 109 -6.41 -20.56 -2.86
CA LEU A 109 -5.94 -19.22 -2.47
C LEU A 109 -5.15 -18.51 -3.58
N LEU A 110 -4.22 -19.21 -4.24
CA LEU A 110 -3.44 -18.68 -5.36
C LEU A 110 -4.31 -18.40 -6.59
N ALA A 111 -5.25 -19.28 -6.92
CA ALA A 111 -6.16 -19.11 -8.04
C ALA A 111 -7.14 -17.95 -7.81
N SER A 112 -7.70 -17.84 -6.60
CA SER A 112 -8.58 -16.73 -6.21
C SER A 112 -7.84 -15.39 -6.13
N ALA A 113 -6.52 -15.38 -5.93
CA ALA A 113 -5.72 -14.16 -6.01
C ALA A 113 -5.65 -13.59 -7.45
N SER A 114 -5.90 -14.40 -8.49
CA SER A 114 -5.96 -13.98 -9.89
C SER A 114 -7.35 -14.28 -10.47
N ASP A 115 -8.34 -13.48 -10.07
CA ASP A 115 -9.65 -13.53 -10.69
C ASP A 115 -9.61 -12.89 -12.10
N PRO A 116 -10.06 -13.58 -13.17
CA PRO A 116 -10.15 -13.02 -14.52
C PRO A 116 -10.98 -11.72 -14.62
N THR A 117 -11.84 -11.46 -13.64
CA THR A 117 -12.64 -10.22 -13.57
C THR A 117 -11.85 -8.98 -13.13
N GLY A 118 -10.54 -9.11 -12.86
CA GLY A 118 -9.65 -7.99 -12.56
C GLY A 118 -9.55 -7.62 -11.07
N GLN A 119 -10.37 -8.22 -10.21
CA GLN A 119 -10.32 -8.04 -8.76
C GLN A 119 -10.01 -9.36 -8.05
N GLY A 120 -8.73 -9.63 -7.85
CA GLY A 120 -8.28 -10.79 -7.06
C GLY A 120 -8.73 -10.72 -5.60
N LEU A 121 -8.70 -11.87 -4.91
CA LEU A 121 -9.05 -12.00 -3.49
C LEU A 121 -8.35 -10.95 -2.61
N ILE A 122 -7.09 -10.65 -2.91
CA ILE A 122 -6.27 -9.70 -2.15
C ILE A 122 -6.83 -8.28 -2.26
N GLN A 123 -7.15 -7.86 -3.48
CA GLN A 123 -7.79 -6.58 -3.77
C GLN A 123 -9.14 -6.47 -3.07
N ARG A 124 -9.96 -7.53 -3.15
CA ARG A 124 -11.27 -7.58 -2.48
C ARG A 124 -11.17 -7.45 -0.96
N ILE A 125 -10.17 -8.08 -0.34
CA ILE A 125 -9.93 -7.94 1.12
C ILE A 125 -9.58 -6.49 1.46
N LEU A 126 -8.62 -5.90 0.75
CA LEU A 126 -8.18 -4.52 0.99
C LEU A 126 -9.31 -3.51 0.76
N GLU A 127 -10.09 -3.71 -0.31
CA GLU A 127 -11.26 -2.91 -0.64
C GLU A 127 -12.37 -3.06 0.41
N SER A 128 -12.66 -4.27 0.87
CA SER A 128 -13.69 -4.50 1.90
C SER A 128 -13.38 -3.76 3.21
N LEU A 129 -12.11 -3.72 3.62
CA LEU A 129 -11.66 -2.99 4.80
C LEU A 129 -11.75 -1.47 4.60
N GLY A 130 -11.45 -0.99 3.39
CA GLY A 130 -11.67 0.41 3.03
C GLY A 130 -13.14 0.80 3.02
N ILE A 131 -14.04 -0.04 2.47
CA ILE A 131 -15.49 0.19 2.49
C ILE A 131 -16.01 0.23 3.93
N ILE A 132 -15.53 -0.66 4.80
CA ILE A 132 -15.89 -0.62 6.23
C ILE A 132 -15.45 0.71 6.86
N GLY A 133 -14.22 1.15 6.60
CA GLY A 133 -13.74 2.47 7.05
C GLY A 133 -14.60 3.62 6.52
N GLY A 134 -14.95 3.59 5.23
CA GLY A 134 -15.82 4.58 4.60
C GLY A 134 -17.22 4.61 5.19
N LYS A 135 -17.82 3.46 5.52
CA LYS A 135 -19.11 3.38 6.21
C LYS A 135 -19.06 3.96 7.62
N ILE A 136 -17.96 3.73 8.36
CA ILE A 136 -17.75 4.34 9.68
C ILE A 136 -17.61 5.86 9.54
N ALA A 137 -16.91 6.35 8.51
CA ALA A 137 -16.77 7.77 8.23
C ALA A 137 -18.11 8.43 7.81
N SER A 138 -18.91 7.76 6.97
CA SER A 138 -20.17 8.28 6.38
C SER A 138 -21.43 8.06 7.24
N ALA A 139 -21.31 7.40 8.40
CA ALA A 139 -22.40 7.32 9.39
C ALA A 139 -22.76 8.69 10.00
N ASP A 140 -21.98 9.74 9.71
CA ASP A 140 -22.19 11.12 10.13
C ASP A 140 -22.81 11.95 8.97
N PRO A 141 -23.89 12.74 9.17
CA PRO A 141 -24.63 13.42 8.10
C PRO A 141 -23.81 14.40 7.24
N VAL A 142 -22.64 14.83 7.71
CA VAL A 142 -21.76 15.80 7.05
C VAL A 142 -20.96 15.17 5.89
N LEU A 143 -20.76 13.85 5.89
CA LEU A 143 -19.88 13.15 4.92
C LEU A 143 -20.67 12.34 3.88
N ARG A 144 -21.90 12.77 3.56
CA ARG A 144 -22.85 12.05 2.70
C ARG A 144 -22.52 12.19 1.20
N GLU A 145 -21.28 11.92 0.80
CA GLU A 145 -20.96 11.56 -0.59
C GLU A 145 -20.70 10.06 -0.68
N PRO A 146 -21.22 9.36 -1.71
CA PRO A 146 -21.04 7.92 -1.83
C PRO A 146 -19.55 7.60 -1.98
N ALA A 147 -18.96 6.94 -0.99
CA ALA A 147 -17.62 6.37 -1.11
C ALA A 147 -17.74 5.07 -1.93
N ASP A 148 -17.91 5.21 -3.23
CA ASP A 148 -18.15 4.12 -4.15
C ASP A 148 -16.87 3.42 -4.61
N HIS A 149 -15.68 3.98 -4.40
CA HIS A 149 -14.42 3.26 -4.60
C HIS A 149 -13.35 3.70 -3.60
N PHE A 150 -12.60 2.73 -3.07
CA PHE A 150 -11.43 2.86 -2.18
C PHE A 150 -10.45 3.99 -2.56
N GLY A 151 -10.32 4.29 -3.86
CA GLY A 151 -9.45 5.37 -4.36
C GLY A 151 -9.98 6.78 -4.16
N ASN A 152 -11.31 6.98 -4.06
CA ASN A 152 -11.90 8.30 -4.00
C ASN A 152 -11.89 8.89 -2.59
N LEU A 153 -11.93 8.09 -1.51
CA LEU A 153 -12.00 8.63 -0.15
C LEU A 153 -10.70 9.33 0.29
N GLY A 154 -9.54 8.77 -0.07
CA GLY A 154 -8.24 9.40 0.19
C GLY A 154 -8.01 10.66 -0.65
N ILE A 155 -8.49 10.67 -1.90
CA ILE A 155 -8.44 11.82 -2.81
C ILE A 155 -9.42 12.90 -2.38
N HIS A 156 -10.63 12.54 -1.95
CA HIS A 156 -11.64 13.48 -1.45
C HIS A 156 -11.15 14.18 -0.20
N PHE A 157 -10.49 13.49 0.73
CA PHE A 157 -9.90 14.16 1.88
C PHE A 157 -8.68 15.00 1.51
N PHE A 158 -7.78 14.51 0.64
CA PHE A 158 -6.67 15.31 0.12
C PHE A 158 -7.17 16.60 -0.55
N ALA A 159 -8.20 16.50 -1.38
CA ALA A 159 -8.84 17.63 -2.06
C ALA A 159 -9.58 18.56 -1.09
N ASN A 160 -10.23 18.04 -0.05
CA ASN A 160 -10.91 18.86 0.96
C ASN A 160 -9.91 19.62 1.83
N VAL A 161 -8.77 19.03 2.17
CA VAL A 161 -7.73 19.75 2.92
C VAL A 161 -7.04 20.81 2.06
N MET A 162 -6.86 20.54 0.76
CA MET A 162 -6.34 21.52 -0.20
C MET A 162 -7.27 22.74 -0.32
N SER A 163 -8.59 22.55 -0.34
CA SER A 163 -9.57 23.63 -0.49
C SER A 163 -9.73 24.51 0.76
N HIS A 164 -9.43 24.02 1.96
CA HIS A 164 -9.47 24.83 3.19
C HIS A 164 -8.20 25.69 3.39
N THR A 165 -7.20 25.55 2.51
CA THR A 165 -5.98 26.38 2.55
C THR A 165 -6.19 27.75 1.89
N GLU A 166 -7.27 27.97 1.14
CA GLU A 166 -7.49 29.21 0.38
C GLU A 166 -8.22 30.33 1.16
N SER A 167 -8.61 30.12 2.42
CA SER A 167 -9.53 31.02 3.16
C SER A 167 -8.91 31.82 4.32
N MET A 168 -7.59 31.97 4.42
CA MET A 168 -7.00 32.74 5.54
C MET A 168 -6.70 34.21 5.17
N ARG A 169 -7.37 35.15 5.85
CA ARG A 169 -7.13 36.61 5.76
C ARG A 169 -5.89 37.04 6.57
N THR A 170 -5.09 37.90 5.97
CA THR A 170 -3.79 38.43 6.40
C THR A 170 -3.94 39.46 7.53
N GLY A 171 -3.42 39.17 8.75
CA GLY A 171 -3.48 40.15 9.86
C GLY A 171 -2.42 39.96 10.95
N ASP A 172 -2.26 38.75 11.50
CA ASP A 172 -1.37 38.48 12.66
C ASP A 172 -0.14 37.64 12.28
N ALA A 173 0.50 38.08 11.19
CA ALA A 173 1.22 37.24 10.24
C ALA A 173 2.24 36.26 10.86
N ILE A 174 3.30 36.67 11.56
CA ILE A 174 4.47 35.77 11.74
C ILE A 174 4.19 34.56 12.65
N ALA A 175 3.42 34.74 13.74
CA ALA A 175 3.06 33.64 14.64
C ALA A 175 1.96 32.74 14.03
N THR A 176 1.02 33.32 13.29
CA THR A 176 0.03 32.54 12.53
C THR A 176 0.65 31.81 11.34
N TRP A 177 1.63 32.38 10.64
CA TRP A 177 2.40 31.71 9.58
C TRP A 177 3.16 30.50 10.13
N GLY A 178 3.77 30.61 11.32
CA GLY A 178 4.44 29.48 11.97
C GLY A 178 3.49 28.34 12.33
N MET A 179 2.33 28.65 12.90
CA MET A 179 1.29 27.65 13.20
C MET A 179 0.67 27.07 11.93
N ALA A 180 0.36 27.89 10.93
CA ALA A 180 -0.19 27.45 9.65
C ALA A 180 0.78 26.53 8.90
N LEU A 181 2.08 26.86 8.89
CA LEU A 181 3.12 25.99 8.33
C LEU A 181 3.18 24.65 9.08
N GLY A 182 3.08 24.66 10.41
CA GLY A 182 3.08 23.45 11.23
C GLY A 182 1.88 22.54 10.95
N VAL A 183 0.68 23.11 10.84
CA VAL A 183 -0.55 22.38 10.48
C VAL A 183 -0.46 21.80 9.06
N LEU A 184 0.03 22.60 8.10
CA LEU A 184 0.23 22.16 6.72
C LEU A 184 1.21 20.99 6.64
N LEU A 185 2.32 21.04 7.39
CA LEU A 185 3.31 19.96 7.44
C LEU A 185 2.71 18.67 8.04
N CYS A 186 1.88 18.78 9.08
CA CYS A 186 1.17 17.63 9.65
C CYS A 186 0.21 16.99 8.64
N ILE A 187 -0.56 17.80 7.93
CA ILE A 187 -1.47 17.35 6.87
C ILE A 187 -0.70 16.63 5.75
N THR A 188 0.41 17.23 5.27
CA THR A 188 1.24 16.64 4.22
C THR A 188 1.81 15.29 4.65
N LEU A 189 2.25 15.17 5.91
CA LEU A 189 2.73 13.89 6.45
C LEU A 189 1.65 12.81 6.48
N VAL A 190 0.42 13.16 6.88
CA VAL A 190 -0.72 12.22 6.85
C VAL A 190 -1.04 11.79 5.42
N ALA A 191 -1.04 12.74 4.47
CA ALA A 191 -1.26 12.45 3.05
C ALA A 191 -0.15 11.56 2.46
N ALA A 192 1.11 11.80 2.81
CA ALA A 192 2.23 10.96 2.40
C ALA A 192 2.11 9.52 2.94
N GLN A 193 1.69 9.38 4.20
CA GLN A 193 1.45 8.05 4.79
C GLN A 193 0.29 7.32 4.09
N ALA A 194 -0.75 8.03 3.68
CA ALA A 194 -1.85 7.47 2.89
C ALA A 194 -1.38 6.95 1.53
N ALA A 195 -0.58 7.75 0.81
CA ALA A 195 -0.01 7.37 -0.48
C ALA A 195 0.88 6.13 -0.36
N LEU A 196 1.70 6.05 0.69
CA LEU A 196 2.57 4.90 0.94
C LEU A 196 1.77 3.61 1.21
N LEU A 197 0.69 3.69 1.99
CA LEU A 197 -0.20 2.54 2.21
C LEU A 197 -0.89 2.07 0.93
N MET A 198 -1.28 3.01 0.06
CA MET A 198 -1.89 2.68 -1.23
C MET A 198 -0.88 1.99 -2.18
N LEU A 199 0.38 2.46 -2.19
CA LEU A 199 1.45 1.78 -2.92
C LEU A 199 1.73 0.37 -2.37
N MET A 200 1.72 0.21 -1.05
CA MET A 200 1.87 -1.10 -0.41
C MET A 200 0.71 -2.04 -0.80
N ALA A 201 -0.54 -1.55 -0.73
CA ALA A 201 -1.72 -2.31 -1.16
C ALA A 201 -1.60 -2.79 -2.62
N TRP A 202 -1.17 -1.91 -3.53
CA TRP A 202 -0.89 -2.26 -4.92
C TRP A 202 0.22 -3.31 -5.04
N ALA A 203 1.35 -3.11 -4.37
CA ALA A 203 2.47 -4.04 -4.41
C ALA A 203 2.08 -5.43 -3.88
N LEU A 204 1.34 -5.50 -2.77
CA LEU A 204 0.81 -6.75 -2.22
C LEU A 204 -0.20 -7.40 -3.17
N GLY A 205 -1.06 -6.61 -3.81
CA GLY A 205 -2.09 -7.07 -4.74
C GLY A 205 -1.57 -7.64 -6.05
N TYR A 206 -0.40 -7.21 -6.53
CA TYR A 206 0.14 -7.65 -7.82
C TYR A 206 1.46 -8.41 -7.71
N VAL A 207 2.45 -7.85 -7.02
CA VAL A 207 3.78 -8.47 -6.87
C VAL A 207 3.76 -9.53 -5.78
N GLY A 208 3.08 -9.23 -4.66
CA GLY A 208 3.00 -10.10 -3.50
C GLY A 208 2.33 -11.45 -3.78
N ILE A 209 1.53 -11.55 -4.85
CA ILE A 209 0.93 -12.80 -5.29
C ILE A 209 1.96 -13.91 -5.51
N PHE A 210 3.19 -13.56 -5.90
CA PHE A 210 4.30 -14.51 -6.02
C PHE A 210 4.51 -15.33 -4.75
N LEU A 211 4.35 -14.70 -3.57
CA LEU A 211 4.58 -15.34 -2.28
C LEU A 211 3.57 -16.46 -1.99
N LEU A 212 2.37 -16.42 -2.59
CA LEU A 212 1.42 -17.53 -2.49
C LEU A 212 1.91 -18.80 -3.19
N GLY A 213 2.81 -18.68 -4.18
CA GLY A 213 3.43 -19.82 -4.85
C GLY A 213 4.18 -20.74 -3.89
N PHE A 214 4.67 -20.22 -2.75
CA PHE A 214 5.32 -21.01 -1.70
C PHE A 214 4.35 -21.86 -0.86
N GLY A 215 3.03 -21.75 -1.06
CA GLY A 215 2.02 -22.46 -0.27
C GLY A 215 1.97 -23.98 -0.45
N ALA A 216 2.54 -24.51 -1.54
CA ALA A 216 2.38 -25.91 -1.93
C ALA A 216 3.14 -26.94 -1.07
N SER A 217 4.20 -26.53 -0.39
CA SER A 217 5.02 -27.42 0.46
C SER A 217 4.85 -27.06 1.93
N ARG A 218 4.76 -28.07 2.79
CA ARG A 218 4.60 -27.87 4.25
C ARG A 218 5.70 -26.98 4.84
N TRP A 219 6.93 -27.11 4.33
CA TRP A 219 8.11 -26.38 4.80
C TRP A 219 8.11 -24.89 4.43
N THR A 220 7.52 -24.53 3.28
CA THR A 220 7.49 -23.15 2.76
C THR A 220 6.15 -22.46 2.95
N SER A 221 5.11 -23.21 3.34
CA SER A 221 3.74 -22.71 3.54
C SER A 221 3.64 -21.53 4.51
N GLN A 222 4.57 -21.43 5.46
CA GLN A 222 4.64 -20.31 6.40
C GLN A 222 4.84 -18.96 5.71
N ILE A 223 5.50 -18.92 4.56
CA ILE A 223 5.71 -17.71 3.75
C ILE A 223 4.36 -17.20 3.22
N ALA A 224 3.55 -18.09 2.63
CA ALA A 224 2.22 -17.76 2.12
C ALA A 224 1.29 -17.31 3.25
N VAL A 225 1.33 -17.97 4.41
CA VAL A 225 0.54 -17.57 5.58
C VAL A 225 0.95 -16.19 6.10
N ASN A 226 2.25 -15.91 6.20
CA ASN A 226 2.74 -14.60 6.64
C ASN A 226 2.41 -13.50 5.63
N TYR A 227 2.43 -13.80 4.33
CA TYR A 227 1.94 -12.89 3.31
C TYR A 227 0.47 -12.51 3.55
N TYR A 228 -0.42 -13.48 3.82
CA TYR A 228 -1.82 -13.18 4.13
C TYR A 228 -1.98 -12.34 5.39
N LYS A 229 -1.22 -12.63 6.45
CA LYS A 229 -1.20 -11.78 7.66
C LYS A 229 -0.79 -10.34 7.32
N HIS A 230 0.19 -10.17 6.43
CA HIS A 230 0.64 -8.85 6.01
C HIS A 230 -0.43 -8.11 5.19
N VAL A 231 -1.13 -8.79 4.27
CA VAL A 231 -2.27 -8.22 3.52
C VAL A 231 -3.34 -7.70 4.47
N ILE A 232 -3.73 -8.50 5.46
CA ILE A 232 -4.74 -8.11 6.44
C ILE A 232 -4.24 -6.94 7.30
N ALA A 233 -2.97 -6.95 7.71
CA ALA A 233 -2.37 -5.87 8.48
C ALA A 233 -2.35 -4.54 7.70
N VAL A 234 -1.99 -4.56 6.42
CA VAL A 234 -2.02 -3.38 5.54
C VAL A 234 -3.47 -2.90 5.34
N GLY A 235 -4.42 -3.81 5.11
CA GLY A 235 -5.83 -3.47 5.01
C GLY A 235 -6.39 -2.84 6.29
N ALA A 236 -6.00 -3.37 7.45
CA ALA A 236 -6.37 -2.80 8.75
C ALA A 236 -5.75 -1.42 8.96
N ALA A 237 -4.49 -1.21 8.53
CA ALA A 237 -3.86 0.10 8.58
C ALA A 237 -4.61 1.13 7.73
N ILE A 238 -5.10 0.73 6.55
CA ILE A 238 -5.94 1.59 5.71
C ILE A 238 -7.26 1.94 6.39
N LEU A 239 -7.94 0.95 7.00
CA LEU A 239 -9.16 1.19 7.77
C LEU A 239 -8.94 2.20 8.89
N VAL A 240 -7.88 2.00 9.69
CA VAL A 240 -7.53 2.90 10.80
C VAL A 240 -7.24 4.31 10.28
N LEU A 241 -6.50 4.42 9.17
CA LEU A 241 -6.20 5.72 8.56
C LEU A 241 -7.49 6.46 8.15
N ILE A 242 -8.44 5.76 7.51
CA ILE A 242 -9.72 6.34 7.11
C ILE A 242 -10.52 6.84 8.33
N VAL A 243 -10.53 6.07 9.42
CA VAL A 243 -11.23 6.44 10.66
C VAL A 243 -10.56 7.63 11.36
N LEU A 244 -9.23 7.64 11.44
CA LEU A 244 -8.49 8.77 12.03
C LEU A 244 -8.73 10.05 11.23
N MET A 245 -8.73 9.93 9.91
CA MET A 245 -9.00 10.99 8.96
C MET A 245 -10.41 11.55 9.15
N SER A 246 -11.44 10.71 9.29
CA SER A 246 -12.81 11.17 9.52
C SER A 246 -12.97 11.89 10.87
N ILE A 247 -12.33 11.40 11.93
CA ILE A 247 -12.32 12.07 13.24
C ILE A 247 -11.62 13.43 13.16
N GLY A 248 -10.49 13.51 12.44
CA GLY A 248 -9.75 14.76 12.25
C GLY A 248 -10.57 15.84 11.57
N TYR A 249 -11.34 15.49 10.53
CA TYR A 249 -12.26 16.42 9.88
C TYR A 249 -13.34 16.95 10.83
N ARG A 250 -13.90 16.09 11.69
CA ARG A 250 -14.90 16.51 12.69
C ARG A 250 -14.35 17.55 13.66
N PHE A 251 -13.10 17.40 14.09
CA PHE A 251 -12.44 18.39 14.95
C PHE A 251 -12.23 19.73 14.25
N LEU A 252 -11.81 19.72 12.98
CA LEU A 252 -11.64 20.94 12.18
C LEU A 252 -12.98 21.64 11.92
N ALA A 253 -14.01 20.90 11.53
CA ALA A 253 -15.35 21.46 11.29
C ALA A 253 -15.98 22.04 12.57
N ALA A 254 -15.65 21.53 13.75
CA ALA A 254 -16.11 22.07 15.03
C ALA A 254 -15.37 23.36 15.45
N LEU A 255 -14.22 23.68 14.82
CA LEU A 255 -13.42 24.87 15.08
C LEU A 255 -13.71 26.02 14.12
N GLU A 256 -14.41 25.76 13.01
CA GLU A 256 -14.98 26.81 12.15
C GLU A 256 -16.30 27.30 12.76
N PRO A 257 -16.42 28.59 13.13
CA PRO A 257 -17.64 29.16 13.71
C PRO A 257 -18.78 29.32 12.69
#